data_AF-L5KUH7-F1
#
_entry.id   AF-L5KUH7-F1
#
_cell.length_a   1.000
_cell.length_b   1.000
_cell.length_c   1.000
_cell.angle_alpha   90.00
_cell.angle_beta   90.00
_cell.angle_gamma   90.00
#
_symmetry.space_group_name_H-M   'P 1'
#
loop_
_entity.id
_entity.type
_entity.pdbx_description
1 polymer ?
#
loop_
_entity_poly.entity_id
_entity_poly.type
_entity_poly.pdbx_seq_one_letter_code
_entity_poly.pdbx_strand_id
1 'polypeptide(L)'
;MPASLPSSWASKGWSQCLLCGTGQEPTLKLELVDTMQLYHSPEVAKPFTFCRWDMGVTASFESAAFPGWLLCMMPEAYQPLRLT
;
A
#
# COMPACT_ATOMS: atom_id res chain seq x y z
N MET A 1 3.57 12.41 -17.33
CA MET A 1 2.24 12.18 -17.92
C MET A 1 1.58 11.09 -17.08
N PRO A 2 0.68 11.39 -16.14
CA PRO A 2 -0.01 10.31 -15.44
C PRO A 2 -0.95 9.63 -16.43
N ALA A 3 -0.78 8.33 -16.62
CA ALA A 3 -1.61 7.52 -17.49
C ALA A 3 -3.05 7.53 -16.97
N SER A 4 -3.96 8.09 -17.75
CA SER A 4 -5.40 7.96 -17.54
C SER A 4 -5.77 6.49 -17.74
N LEU A 5 -5.99 5.77 -16.64
CA LEU A 5 -6.47 4.39 -16.68
C LEU A 5 -7.91 4.39 -17.24
N PRO A 6 -8.23 3.57 -18.26
CA PRO A 6 -9.57 3.57 -18.85
C PRO A 6 -10.59 2.93 -17.90
N SER A 7 -11.74 3.57 -17.79
CA SER A 7 -12.81 3.33 -16.82
C SER A 7 -13.55 1.98 -16.93
N SER A 8 -13.09 1.07 -17.79
CA SER A 8 -13.79 -0.18 -18.15
C SER A 8 -13.20 -1.45 -17.56
N TRP A 9 -12.11 -1.37 -16.78
CA TRP A 9 -11.40 -2.55 -16.27
C TRP A 9 -11.72 -2.98 -14.84
N ALA A 10 -12.74 -2.39 -14.19
CA ALA A 10 -13.25 -2.89 -12.91
C ALA A 10 -14.01 -4.22 -13.10
N SER A 11 -13.31 -5.24 -13.60
CA SER A 11 -13.74 -6.62 -13.53
C SER A 11 -13.71 -7.05 -12.06
N LYS A 12 -14.73 -7.82 -11.67
CA LYS A 12 -14.98 -8.26 -10.30
C LYS A 12 -13.75 -9.03 -9.77
N GLY A 13 -12.94 -8.39 -8.93
CA GLY A 13 -11.73 -8.97 -8.33
C GLY A 13 -10.51 -8.06 -8.32
N TRP A 14 -10.45 -7.05 -9.19
CA TRP A 14 -9.32 -6.12 -9.26
C TRP A 14 -9.56 -4.89 -8.40
N SER A 15 -8.55 -4.46 -7.66
CA SER A 15 -8.59 -3.23 -6.85
C SER A 15 -7.25 -2.53 -6.86
N GLN A 16 -7.26 -1.23 -6.61
CA GLN A 16 -6.03 -0.46 -6.45
C GLN A 16 -5.58 -0.55 -4.99
N CYS A 17 -4.43 -1.17 -4.75
CA CYS A 17 -3.89 -1.41 -3.41
C CYS A 17 -2.60 -0.63 -3.18
N LEU A 18 -2.34 -0.28 -1.92
CA LEU A 18 -1.11 0.38 -1.53
C LEU A 18 0.02 -0.65 -1.45
N LEU A 19 1.07 -0.44 -2.24
CA LEU A 19 2.27 -1.25 -2.30
C LEU A 19 3.44 -0.47 -1.71
N CYS A 20 4.17 -1.11 -0.81
CA CYS A 20 5.51 -0.73 -0.42
C CYS A 20 6.49 -1.50 -1.31
N GLY A 21 7.28 -0.80 -2.13
CA GLY A 21 8.10 -1.32 -3.24
C GLY A 21 8.95 -2.57 -2.95
N THR A 22 9.54 -3.18 -3.97
CA THR A 22 10.40 -4.38 -3.78
C THR A 22 11.90 -4.09 -3.98
N GLY A 23 12.27 -2.81 -4.07
CA GLY A 23 13.64 -2.35 -4.29
C GLY A 23 14.47 -2.28 -3.00
N GLN A 24 15.67 -1.69 -3.10
CA GLN A 24 16.55 -1.47 -1.94
C GLN A 24 16.00 -0.42 -0.96
N GLU A 25 15.25 0.57 -1.46
CA GLU A 25 14.61 1.59 -0.64
C GLU A 25 13.08 1.46 -0.70
N PRO A 26 12.39 1.69 0.42
CA PRO A 26 10.94 1.61 0.46
C PRO A 26 10.31 2.78 -0.28
N THR A 27 9.38 2.48 -1.17
CA THR A 27 8.61 3.47 -1.93
C THR A 27 7.14 3.11 -1.90
N LEU A 28 6.27 4.08 -1.63
CA LEU A 28 4.83 3.88 -1.67
C LEU A 28 4.29 4.12 -3.08
N LYS A 29 3.51 3.16 -3.57
CA LYS A 29 2.84 3.23 -4.87
C LYS A 29 1.44 2.66 -4.76
N LEU A 30 0.56 3.12 -5.63
CA LEU A 30 -0.75 2.49 -5.84
C LEU A 30 -0.67 1.59 -7.06
N GLU A 31 -0.94 0.31 -6.88
CA GLU A 31 -0.85 -0.73 -7.91
C GLU A 31 -2.24 -1.36 -8.13
N LEU A 32 -2.60 -1.60 -9.39
CA LEU A 32 -3.81 -2.34 -9.72
C LEU A 32 -3.52 -3.82 -9.61
N VAL A 33 -4.21 -4.51 -8.70
CA VAL A 33 -3.92 -5.91 -8.37
C VAL A 33 -5.20 -6.72 -8.24
N ASP A 34 -5.10 -8.01 -8.54
CA ASP A 34 -6.16 -8.96 -8.25
C ASP A 34 -6.18 -9.25 -6.74
N THR A 35 -7.25 -8.82 -6.08
CA THR A 35 -7.43 -9.01 -4.63
C THR A 35 -7.47 -10.49 -4.23
N MET A 36 -7.92 -11.38 -5.13
CA MET A 36 -7.91 -12.82 -4.87
C MET A 36 -6.49 -13.36 -4.88
N GLN A 37 -5.62 -12.83 -5.74
CA GLN A 37 -4.20 -13.20 -5.75
C GLN A 37 -3.52 -12.84 -4.43
N LEU A 38 -3.79 -11.64 -3.90
CA LEU A 38 -3.28 -11.23 -2.58
C LEU A 38 -3.81 -12.15 -1.46
N TYR A 39 -5.06 -12.57 -1.53
CA TYR A 39 -5.65 -13.47 -0.55
C TYR A 39 -5.02 -14.88 -0.57
N HIS A 40 -4.73 -15.40 -1.76
CA HIS A 40 -4.24 -16.77 -1.93
C HIS A 40 -2.71 -16.93 -1.76
N SER A 41 -1.94 -15.86 -1.98
CA SER A 41 -0.47 -15.92 -1.97
C SER A 41 0.14 -14.92 -0.96
N PRO A 42 0.46 -15.37 0.27
CA PRO A 42 1.07 -14.51 1.29
C PRO A 42 2.40 -13.87 0.85
N GLU A 43 3.21 -14.57 0.05
CA GLU A 43 4.45 -14.01 -0.51
C GLU A 43 4.19 -12.83 -1.46
N VAL A 44 3.13 -12.90 -2.27
CA VAL A 44 2.72 -11.80 -3.15
C VAL A 44 2.07 -10.68 -2.35
N ALA A 45 1.38 -11.01 -1.25
CA ALA A 45 0.73 -10.04 -0.38
C ALA A 45 1.69 -9.24 0.49
N LYS A 46 2.89 -9.77 0.77
CA LYS A 46 3.84 -9.16 1.71
C LYS A 46 4.16 -7.68 1.41
N PRO A 47 4.46 -7.25 0.17
CA PRO A 47 4.66 -5.84 -0.19
C PRO A 47 3.42 -4.95 -0.02
N PHE A 48 2.22 -5.55 -0.01
CA PHE A 48 0.94 -4.85 0.17
C PHE A 48 0.44 -4.88 1.63
N THR A 49 1.17 -5.54 2.52
CA THR A 49 0.75 -5.78 3.90
C THR A 49 1.35 -4.74 4.84
N PHE A 50 0.50 -4.15 5.67
CA PHE A 50 0.90 -3.25 6.74
C PHE A 50 0.41 -3.78 8.09
N CYS A 51 1.34 -4.00 9.02
CA CYS A 51 1.06 -4.41 10.38
C CYS A 51 0.48 -3.24 11.15
N ARG A 52 -0.74 -3.40 11.68
CA ARG A 52 -1.41 -2.38 12.48
C ARG A 52 -0.95 -2.46 13.93
N TRP A 53 -0.61 -1.30 14.49
CA TRP A 53 -0.29 -1.12 15.90
C TRP A 53 -1.27 -0.14 16.53
N ASP A 54 -2.11 -0.60 17.46
CA ASP A 54 -3.06 0.27 18.14
C ASP A 54 -2.35 1.05 19.27
N MET A 55 -2.52 2.38 19.27
CA MET A 55 -1.95 3.31 20.25
C MET A 55 -3.06 4.07 20.99
N GLY A 56 -4.19 3.38 21.24
CA GLY A 56 -5.38 3.94 21.87
C GLY A 56 -6.36 4.46 20.83
N VAL A 57 -6.46 5.79 20.67
CA VAL A 57 -7.38 6.41 19.70
C VAL A 57 -6.81 6.49 18.29
N THR A 58 -5.50 6.29 18.15
CA THR A 58 -4.79 6.23 16.86
C THR A 58 -4.20 4.85 16.63
N ALA A 59 -3.87 4.57 15.37
CA ALA A 59 -3.13 3.38 15.00
C ALA A 59 -1.97 3.78 14.08
N SER A 60 -0.84 3.11 14.27
CA SER A 60 0.30 3.13 13.35
C SER A 60 0.24 1.92 12.43
N PHE A 61 0.84 2.06 11.25
CA PHE A 61 0.87 1.00 10.25
C PHE A 61 2.30 0.82 9.75
N GLU A 62 2.92 -0.32 10.03
CA GLU A 62 4.30 -0.63 9.65
C GLU A 62 4.32 -1.54 8.42
N SER A 63 5.24 -1.32 7.48
CA SER A 63 5.38 -2.17 6.30
C SER A 63 5.89 -3.57 6.65
N ALA A 64 5.19 -4.62 6.23
CA ALA A 64 5.66 -6.00 6.40
C ALA A 64 6.83 -6.35 5.47
N ALA A 65 7.00 -5.63 4.36
CA ALA A 65 8.12 -5.80 3.45
C ALA A 65 9.39 -5.07 3.92
N PHE A 66 9.26 -3.96 4.63
CA PHE A 66 10.37 -3.22 5.24
C PHE A 66 10.10 -2.96 6.72
N PRO A 67 10.52 -3.89 7.59
CA PRO A 67 10.45 -3.67 9.04
C PRO A 67 11.15 -2.37 9.44
N GLY A 68 10.54 -1.64 10.37
CA GLY A 68 10.97 -0.33 10.85
C GLY A 68 10.38 0.87 10.11
N TRP A 69 9.70 0.67 8.98
CA TRP A 69 9.13 1.78 8.18
C TRP A 69 7.63 1.91 8.38
N LEU A 70 7.17 3.08 8.82
CA LEU A 70 5.78 3.34 9.15
C LEU A 70 5.10 4.27 8.14
N LEU A 71 3.81 4.05 7.88
CA LEU A 71 2.98 4.98 7.15
C LEU A 71 2.84 6.28 7.93
N CYS A 72 3.21 7.37 7.28
CA CYS A 72 3.15 8.72 7.82
C CYS A 72 2.39 9.65 6.87
N MET A 73 1.57 10.51 7.46
CA MET A 73 0.85 11.58 6.77
C MET A 73 1.51 12.92 7.12
N MET A 74 1.75 13.75 6.10
CA MET A 74 2.23 15.11 6.31
C MET A 74 1.12 15.97 6.96
N PRO A 75 1.46 16.93 7.83
CA PRO A 75 0.46 17.81 8.43
C PRO A 75 -0.24 18.71 7.40
N GLU A 76 0.40 18.97 6.26
CA GLU A 76 -0.20 19.72 5.16
C GLU A 76 -1.25 18.89 4.41
N ALA A 77 -2.41 19.51 4.17
CA ALA A 77 -3.49 18.89 3.41
C ALA A 77 -3.05 18.55 1.97
N TYR A 78 -3.65 17.49 1.43
CA TYR A 78 -3.45 17.02 0.05
C TYR A 78 -2.02 16.58 -0.30
N GLN A 79 -1.16 16.35 0.70
CA GLN A 79 0.15 15.74 0.49
C GLN A 79 0.04 14.21 0.37
N PRO A 80 0.94 13.58 -0.42
CA PRO A 80 0.97 12.13 -0.53
C PRO A 80 1.41 11.46 0.78
N LEU A 81 0.93 10.24 1.02
CA LEU A 81 1.42 9.39 2.10
C LEU A 81 2.89 9.02 1.88
N ARG A 82 3.65 8.87 2.97
CA ARG A 82 5.08 8.55 2.96
C ARG A 82 5.39 7.43 3.93
N LEU A 83 6.61 6.91 3.83
CA LEU A 83 7.22 6.01 4.82
C LEU A 83 8.31 6.76 5.56
N THR A 84 8.40 6.55 6.87
CA THR A 84 9.41 7.14 7.76
C THR A 84 9.88 6.14 8.79
#